data_AF-W7Q264-F1
#
_entry.id   AF-W7Q264-F1
#
_cell.length_a   1.000
_cell.length_b   1.000
_cell.length_c   1.000
_cell.angle_alpha   90.00
_cell.angle_beta   90.00
_cell.angle_gamma   90.00
#
_symmetry.space_group_name_H-M   'P 1'
#
loop_
_entity.id
_entity.type
_entity.pdbx_description
1 polymer ?
#
loop_
_entity_poly.entity_id
_entity_poly.type
_entity_poly.pdbx_seq_one_letter_code
_entity_poly.pdbx_strand_id
1 'polypeptide(L)'
;MKRHNLTPDEREEKLIEVTRRLLAGEIREGDVLRILRRDVLGLSQNDYAKLVSISRRTLSDMEGDKGNVTLEVMNRVFRPLGLKVCLMPRQPALIEKVMEKELEEERWQD
;
A
#
# COMPACT_ATOMS: atom_id res chain seq x y z
N MET A 1 8.48 -13.72 -20.30
CA MET A 1 7.48 -12.70 -20.70
C MET A 1 8.15 -11.34 -20.72
N LYS A 2 7.94 -10.53 -21.77
CA LYS A 2 8.34 -9.11 -21.77
C LYS A 2 7.63 -8.43 -20.60
N ARG A 3 8.38 -7.75 -19.73
CA ARG A 3 7.78 -6.93 -18.67
C ARG A 3 7.02 -5.80 -19.35
N HIS A 4 5.69 -5.79 -19.23
CA HIS A 4 4.92 -4.61 -19.58
C HIS A 4 5.27 -3.56 -18.52
N ASN A 5 5.97 -2.50 -18.92
CA ASN A 5 6.11 -1.35 -18.05
C ASN A 5 4.75 -0.66 -18.00
N LEU A 6 4.16 -0.57 -16.80
CA LEU A 6 2.96 0.23 -16.59
C LEU A 6 3.28 1.72 -16.80
N THR A 7 2.38 2.40 -17.49
CA THR A 7 2.30 3.87 -17.58
C THR A 7 2.03 4.49 -16.20
N PRO A 8 2.27 5.79 -15.99
CA PRO A 8 1.94 6.45 -14.74
C PRO A 8 0.48 6.23 -14.29
N ASP A 9 -0.47 6.38 -15.21
CA ASP A 9 -1.90 6.23 -14.91
C ASP A 9 -2.25 4.81 -14.49
N GLU A 10 -1.73 3.79 -15.19
CA GLU A 10 -1.96 2.38 -14.81
C GLU A 10 -1.33 2.05 -13.43
N ARG A 11 -0.24 2.72 -13.04
CA ARG A 11 0.35 2.55 -11.70
C ARG A 11 -0.54 3.16 -10.64
N GLU A 12 -1.09 4.34 -10.90
CA GLU A 12 -2.02 5.02 -10.01
C GLU A 12 -3.31 4.20 -9.84
N GLU A 13 -3.89 3.73 -10.95
CA GLU A 13 -5.06 2.85 -10.91
C GLU A 13 -4.79 1.59 -10.09
N LYS A 14 -3.61 0.99 -10.25
CA LYS A 14 -3.24 -0.20 -9.46
C LYS A 14 -3.08 0.10 -7.99
N LEU A 15 -2.52 1.26 -7.64
CA LEU A 15 -2.42 1.71 -6.26
C LEU A 15 -3.81 1.91 -5.65
N ILE A 16 -4.70 2.60 -6.36
CA ILE A 16 -6.08 2.83 -5.93
C ILE A 16 -6.82 1.50 -5.72
N GLU A 17 -6.73 0.57 -6.68
CA GLU A 17 -7.35 -0.76 -6.60
C GLU A 17 -6.88 -1.49 -5.33
N VAL A 18 -5.57 -1.59 -5.13
CA VAL A 18 -4.98 -2.35 -4.04
C VAL A 18 -5.30 -1.71 -2.68
N THR A 19 -5.27 -0.37 -2.58
CA THR A 19 -5.63 0.33 -1.35
C THR A 19 -7.11 0.19 -1.02
N ARG A 20 -8.02 0.25 -2.00
CA ARG A 20 -9.46 -0.01 -1.76
C ARG A 20 -9.69 -1.40 -1.17
N ARG A 21 -9.05 -2.43 -1.74
CA ARG A 21 -9.16 -3.80 -1.25
C ARG A 21 -8.58 -3.98 0.16
N LEU A 22 -7.47 -3.31 0.47
CA LEU A 22 -6.92 -3.26 1.83
C LEU A 22 -7.91 -2.62 2.81
N LEU A 23 -8.48 -1.46 2.47
CA LEU A 23 -9.43 -0.74 3.32
C LEU A 23 -10.74 -1.50 3.52
N ALA A 24 -11.17 -2.27 2.51
CA ALA A 24 -12.32 -3.18 2.60
C ALA A 24 -12.04 -4.46 3.42
N GLY A 25 -10.78 -4.69 3.82
CA GLY A 25 -10.37 -5.89 4.55
C GLY A 25 -10.30 -7.16 3.70
N GLU A 26 -10.26 -7.04 2.37
CA GLU A 26 -10.22 -8.17 1.44
C GLU A 26 -8.81 -8.77 1.29
N ILE A 27 -7.79 -7.95 1.51
CA ILE A 27 -6.38 -8.33 1.46
C ILE A 27 -5.64 -7.74 2.65
N ARG A 28 -4.46 -8.30 2.93
CA ARG A 28 -3.60 -7.88 4.03
C ARG A 28 -2.41 -7.07 3.53
N GLU A 29 -1.67 -6.47 4.45
CA GLU A 29 -0.50 -5.64 4.16
C GLU A 29 0.58 -6.41 3.37
N GLY A 30 0.77 -7.70 3.66
CA GLY A 30 1.69 -8.56 2.92
C GLY A 30 1.31 -8.72 1.44
N ASP A 31 0.01 -8.83 1.14
CA ASP A 31 -0.49 -8.88 -0.24
C ASP A 31 -0.29 -7.55 -0.96
N VAL A 32 -0.57 -6.43 -0.30
CA VAL A 32 -0.33 -5.08 -0.85
C VAL A 32 1.13 -4.92 -1.24
N LEU A 33 2.05 -5.26 -0.32
CA LEU A 33 3.48 -5.19 -0.55
C LEU A 33 3.90 -6.06 -1.74
N ARG A 34 3.42 -7.30 -1.81
CA ARG A 34 3.73 -8.25 -2.88
C ARG A 34 3.21 -7.77 -4.23
N ILE A 35 1.96 -7.32 -4.30
CA ILE A 35 1.31 -6.84 -5.54
C ILE A 35 2.05 -5.61 -6.05
N LEU A 36 2.24 -4.59 -5.23
CA LEU A 36 2.88 -3.35 -5.70
C LEU A 36 4.37 -3.57 -6.03
N ARG A 37 5.10 -4.36 -5.25
CA ARG A 37 6.50 -4.69 -5.61
C ARG A 37 6.59 -5.41 -6.95
N ARG A 38 5.79 -6.45 -7.16
CA ARG A 38 5.93 -7.35 -8.32
C ARG A 38 5.24 -6.79 -9.55
N ASP A 39 3.99 -6.37 -9.40
CA ASP A 39 3.10 -6.04 -10.52
C ASP A 39 3.25 -4.57 -10.90
N VAL A 40 3.59 -3.68 -9.95
CA VAL A 40 3.85 -2.26 -10.21
C VAL A 40 5.33 -1.99 -10.49
N LEU A 41 6.22 -2.33 -9.56
CA LEU A 41 7.65 -2.02 -9.71
C LEU A 41 8.43 -3.06 -10.54
N GLY A 42 7.90 -4.26 -10.75
CA GLY A 42 8.61 -5.32 -11.49
C GLY A 42 9.84 -5.86 -10.77
N LEU A 43 9.97 -5.63 -9.46
CA LEU A 43 11.15 -5.97 -8.67
C LEU A 43 11.04 -7.35 -8.05
N SER A 44 12.15 -8.09 -8.01
CA SER A 44 12.22 -9.32 -7.22
C SER A 44 12.22 -9.00 -5.71
N GLN A 45 11.94 -10.00 -4.86
CA GLN A 45 12.09 -9.81 -3.41
C GLN A 45 13.52 -9.39 -3.03
N ASN A 46 14.54 -9.93 -3.71
CA ASN A 46 15.93 -9.58 -3.46
C ASN A 46 16.21 -8.11 -3.79
N ASP A 47 15.74 -7.63 -4.94
CA ASP A 47 16.01 -6.25 -5.38
C ASP A 47 15.26 -5.24 -4.53
N TYR A 48 14.01 -5.53 -4.18
CA TYR A 48 13.23 -4.67 -3.31
C TYR A 48 13.78 -4.64 -1.88
N ALA A 49 14.18 -5.79 -1.32
CA ALA A 49 14.77 -5.84 0.01
C ALA A 49 16.06 -4.99 0.10
N LYS A 50 16.88 -4.98 -0.96
CA LYS A 50 18.04 -4.08 -1.07
C LYS A 50 17.59 -2.61 -1.13
N LEU A 51 16.59 -2.29 -1.95
CA LEU A 51 16.04 -0.93 -2.08
C LEU A 51 15.61 -0.34 -0.72
N VAL A 52 14.93 -1.14 0.11
CA VAL A 52 14.45 -0.68 1.43
C VAL A 52 15.38 -1.08 2.59
N SER A 53 16.59 -1.56 2.30
CA SER A 53 17.62 -1.90 3.29
C SER A 53 17.16 -2.88 4.38
N ILE A 54 16.56 -4.01 3.98
CA ILE A 54 16.21 -5.14 4.87
C ILE A 54 16.70 -6.46 4.30
N SER A 55 16.66 -7.53 5.09
CA SER A 55 16.94 -8.86 4.57
C SER A 55 15.81 -9.33 3.64
N ARG A 56 16.13 -10.08 2.59
CA ARG A 56 15.12 -10.75 1.74
C ARG A 56 14.20 -11.66 2.57
N ARG A 57 14.72 -12.29 3.62
CA ARG A 57 13.91 -13.10 4.55
C ARG A 57 12.85 -12.23 5.24
N THR A 58 13.26 -11.08 5.78
CA THR A 58 12.34 -10.10 6.40
C THR A 58 11.26 -9.67 5.41
N LEU A 59 11.62 -9.32 4.17
CA LEU A 59 10.63 -8.98 3.14
C LEU A 59 9.67 -10.14 2.86
N SER A 60 10.18 -11.36 2.73
CA SER A 60 9.36 -12.55 2.49
C SER A 60 8.45 -12.89 3.66
N ASP A 61 8.89 -12.67 4.90
CA ASP A 61 8.07 -12.85 6.09
C ASP A 61 6.95 -11.80 6.10
N MET A 62 7.26 -10.53 5.82
CA MET A 62 6.26 -9.46 5.69
C MET A 62 5.22 -9.74 4.60
N GLU A 63 5.65 -10.19 3.42
CA GLU A 63 4.72 -10.57 2.32
C GLU A 63 3.85 -11.79 2.63
N GLY A 64 4.30 -12.64 3.57
CA GLY A 64 3.54 -13.77 4.06
C GLY A 64 2.71 -13.46 5.31
N ASP A 65 2.65 -12.19 5.73
CA ASP A 65 2.07 -11.74 7.00
C ASP A 65 2.61 -12.50 8.22
N LYS A 66 3.92 -12.79 8.22
CA LYS A 66 4.65 -13.51 9.26
C LYS A 66 5.63 -12.58 9.99
N GLY A 67 5.82 -12.88 11.27
CA GLY A 67 6.78 -12.20 12.11
C GLY A 67 6.29 -10.84 12.63
N ASN A 68 7.04 -10.29 13.58
CA ASN A 68 6.75 -8.98 14.16
C ASN A 68 7.83 -8.00 13.69
N VAL A 69 7.47 -7.07 12.80
CA VAL A 69 8.36 -6.02 12.30
C VAL A 69 8.06 -4.70 12.99
N THR A 70 9.07 -3.87 13.20
CA THR A 70 8.87 -2.57 13.84
C THR A 70 8.09 -1.63 12.92
N LEU A 71 7.38 -0.67 13.49
CA LEU A 71 6.71 0.40 12.74
C LEU A 71 7.70 1.18 11.85
N GLU A 72 8.96 1.32 12.27
CA GLU A 72 10.01 1.96 11.48
C GLU A 72 10.30 1.17 10.20
N VAL A 73 10.45 -0.16 10.31
CA VAL A 73 10.65 -1.03 9.15
C VAL A 73 9.45 -1.01 8.24
N MET A 74 8.23 -1.07 8.79
CA MET A 74 7.00 -0.98 8.00
C MET A 74 6.96 0.33 7.19
N ASN A 75 7.20 1.48 7.83
CA ASN A 75 7.22 2.77 7.13
C ASN A 75 8.27 2.81 6.02
N ARG A 76 9.48 2.28 6.29
CA ARG A 76 10.55 2.20 5.28
C ARG A 76 10.17 1.34 4.09
N VAL A 77 9.51 0.20 4.34
CA VAL A 77 9.10 -0.78 3.32
C VAL A 77 7.99 -0.23 2.43
N PHE A 78 7.03 0.51 2.98
CA PHE A 78 5.89 1.04 2.21
C PHE A 78 6.16 2.38 1.53
N ARG A 79 7.17 3.14 1.99
CA ARG A 79 7.51 4.47 1.43
C ARG A 79 7.74 4.47 -0.09
N PRO A 80 8.52 3.55 -0.69
CA PRO A 80 8.71 3.53 -2.15
C PRO A 80 7.45 3.15 -2.94
N LEU A 81 6.42 2.63 -2.28
CA LEU A 81 5.14 2.24 -2.88
C LEU A 81 4.11 3.38 -2.84
N GLY A 82 4.50 4.57 -2.36
CA GLY A 82 3.58 5.69 -2.15
C GLY A 82 2.65 5.52 -0.95
N LEU A 83 2.98 4.59 -0.04
CA LEU A 83 2.16 4.28 1.13
C LEU A 83 2.86 4.68 2.43
N LYS A 84 2.07 5.10 3.42
CA LYS A 84 2.51 5.36 4.80
C LYS A 84 1.72 4.49 5.76
N VAL A 85 2.35 4.05 6.84
CA VAL A 85 1.67 3.32 7.91
C VAL A 85 0.89 4.32 8.75
N CYS A 86 -0.37 4.02 9.06
CA CYS A 86 -1.22 4.87 9.90
C CYS A 86 -2.18 4.04 10.75
N LEU A 87 -2.80 4.70 11.74
CA LEU A 87 -3.95 4.13 12.45
C LEU A 87 -5.21 4.38 11.63
N MET A 88 -6.11 3.39 11.61
CA MET A 88 -7.41 3.48 10.95
C MET A 88 -8.51 2.97 11.88
N PRO A 89 -9.75 3.47 11.77
CA PRO A 89 -10.89 2.87 12.44
C PRO A 89 -11.00 1.38 12.10
N ARG A 90 -11.38 0.57 13.09
CA ARG A 90 -11.56 -0.89 12.88
C ARG A 90 -12.91 -1.23 12.25
N GLN A 91 -13.89 -0.34 12.35
CA GLN A 91 -15.25 -0.56 11.86
C GLN A 91 -15.36 -0.02 10.44
N PRO A 92 -15.70 -0.85 9.42
CA PRO A 92 -15.83 -0.40 8.04
C PRO A 92 -16.77 0.80 7.86
N ALA A 93 -17.92 0.79 8.54
CA ALA A 93 -18.88 1.90 8.50
C ALA A 93 -18.30 3.22 9.05
N LEU A 94 -17.33 3.15 9.97
CA LEU A 94 -16.65 4.35 10.48
C LEU A 94 -15.52 4.78 9.54
N ILE A 95 -14.84 3.85 8.87
CA ILE A 95 -13.89 4.18 7.80
C ILE A 95 -14.63 4.94 6.70
N GLU A 96 -15.78 4.44 6.24
CA GLU A 96 -16.61 5.09 5.22
C GLU A 96 -16.98 6.52 5.63
N LYS A 97 -17.54 6.71 6.83
CA LYS A 97 -17.87 8.05 7.36
C LYS A 97 -16.67 9.00 7.50
N VAL A 98 -15.48 8.49 7.78
CA VAL A 98 -14.26 9.31 7.87
C VAL A 98 -13.72 9.66 6.48
N MET A 99 -14.01 8.83 5.47
CA MET A 99 -13.57 9.01 4.08
C MET A 99 -14.62 9.73 3.22
N GLU A 100 -15.87 9.80 3.66
CA GLU A 100 -16.87 10.75 3.16
C GLU A 100 -16.25 12.14 3.27
N LYS A 101 -16.11 12.81 2.13
CA LYS A 101 -15.70 14.22 2.14
C LYS A 101 -16.72 14.95 3.01
N GLU A 102 -16.26 15.72 4.00
CA GLU A 102 -16.97 16.95 4.31
C GLU A 102 -16.96 17.74 3.00
N LEU A 103 -18.05 17.63 2.25
CA LEU A 103 -18.38 18.59 1.23
C LEU A 103 -18.61 19.87 2.03
N GLU A 104 -17.53 20.59 2.35
CA GLU A 104 -17.66 21.98 2.73
C GLU A 104 -18.36 22.63 1.55
N GLU A 105 -19.61 22.95 1.83
CA GLU A 105 -20.43 23.88 1.11
C GLU A 105 -19.69 25.22 1.06
N GLU A 106 -18.71 25.37 0.17
CA GLU A 106 -18.41 26.70 -0.38
C GLU A 106 -19.51 27.05 -1.40
N ARG A 107 -20.75 27.11 -0.89
CA ARG A 107 -21.86 27.86 -1.47
C ARG A 107 -21.87 29.23 -0.79
N TRP A 108 -21.15 30.16 -1.43
CA TRP A 108 -21.40 31.61 -1.52
C TRP A 108 -21.41 32.45 -0.23
N GLN A 109 -20.36 33.26 -0.03
CA GLN A 109 -20.38 34.70 0.36
C GLN A 109 -19.04 35.29 -0.15
N ASP A 110 -18.89 36.27 -1.05
CA ASP A 110 -19.72 37.32 -1.67
C ASP A 110 -19.38 37.46 -3.16
#